data_AF-A0A482V0Y5-F1
#
_entry.id   AF-A0A482V0Y5-F1
#
_cell.length_a   1.000
_cell.length_b   1.000
_cell.length_c   1.000
_cell.angle_alpha   90.00
_cell.angle_beta   90.00
_cell.angle_gamma   90.00
#
_symmetry.space_group_name_H-M   'P 1'
#
loop_
_entity.id
_entity.type
_entity.pdbx_description
1 polymer ?
#
loop_
_entity_poly.entity_id
_entity_poly.type
_entity_poly.pdbx_seq_one_letter_code
_entity_poly.pdbx_strand_id
1 'polypeptide(L)' 'MVFTVQHKTFIIESYFRNGVKIEGEWNFNSGACLEEFLRMH' A
#
# COMPACT_ATOMS: atom_id res chain seq x y z
N MET A 1 1.69 -5.63 -16.62
CA MET A 1 2.82 -5.30 -15.72
C MET A 1 3.08 -6.52 -14.84
N VAL A 2 4.29 -7.08 -14.85
CA VAL A 2 4.64 -8.21 -13.97
C VAL A 2 5.36 -7.64 -12.76
N PHE A 3 4.76 -7.77 -11.57
CA PHE A 3 5.38 -7.35 -10.32
C PHE A 3 6.41 -8.38 -9.85
N THR A 4 7.62 -7.92 -9.54
CA THR A 4 8.65 -8.73 -8.89
C THR A 4 8.25 -9.01 -7.43
N VAL A 5 8.95 -9.93 -6.78
CA VAL A 5 8.73 -10.23 -5.35
C VAL A 5 8.98 -8.97 -4.49
N GLN A 6 9.97 -8.16 -4.85
CA GLN A 6 10.24 -6.89 -4.16
C GLN A 6 9.10 -5.89 -4.33
N HIS A 7 8.55 -5.74 -5.54
CA HIS A 7 7.40 -4.88 -5.77
C HIS A 7 6.19 -5.33 -4.94
N LYS A 8 5.92 -6.63 -4.88
CA LYS A 8 4.82 -7.18 -4.08
C LYS A 8 5.02 -6.94 -2.59
N THR A 9 6.25 -7.11 -2.09
CA THR A 9 6.59 -6.87 -0.68
C THR A 9 6.35 -5.40 -0.32
N PHE A 10 6.86 -4.48 -1.14
CA PHE A 10 6.66 -3.05 -0.95
C PHE A 10 5.17 -2.66 -0.93
N ILE A 11 4.38 -3.16 -1.89
CA ILE A 11 2.94 -2.83 -1.99
C ILE A 11 2.20 -3.29 -0.72
N ILE A 12 2.53 -4.47 -0.20
CA ILE A 12 1.91 -5.00 1.02
C ILE A 12 2.31 -4.17 2.25
N GLU A 13 3.61 -3.86 2.40
CA GLU A 13 4.09 -3.04 3.52
C GLU A 13 3.49 -1.62 3.48
N SER A 14 3.44 -1.02 2.29
CA SER A 14 2.83 0.30 2.05
C SER A 14 1.32 0.28 2.37
N TYR A 15 0.60 -0.77 1.98
CA TYR A 15 -0.82 -0.95 2.26
C TYR A 15 -1.11 -0.94 3.77
N PHE A 16 -0.34 -1.70 4.56
CA PHE A 16 -0.53 -1.73 6.00
C PHE A 16 -0.08 -0.45 6.69
N ARG A 17 1.02 0.16 6.24
CA ARG A 17 1.53 1.42 6.79
C ARG A 17 0.57 2.59 6.58
N ASN A 18 -0.11 2.61 5.43
CA ASN A 18 -1.09 3.63 5.08
C ASN A 18 -2.50 3.34 5.64
N GLY A 19 -2.64 2.31 6.48
CA GLY A 19 -3.86 2.05 7.23
C GLY A 19 -4.14 3.21 8.19
N VAL A 20 -5.37 3.71 8.19
CA VAL A 20 -5.84 4.75 9.11
C VAL A 20 -6.90 4.15 10.02
N LYS A 21 -6.81 4.43 11.31
CA LYS A 21 -7.83 4.01 12.27
C LYS A 21 -8.91 5.09 12.36
N ILE A 22 -10.12 4.76 11.93
CA ILE A 22 -11.29 5.66 11.96
C ILE A 22 -12.35 4.98 12.83
N GLU A 23 -12.80 5.67 13.88
CA GLU A 23 -13.83 5.17 14.83
C GLU A 23 -13.53 3.78 15.43
N GLY A 24 -12.24 3.42 15.54
CA GLY A 24 -11.82 2.13 16.09
C GLY A 24 -11.52 1.06 15.03
N GLU A 25 -11.93 1.28 13.78
CA GLU A 25 -11.76 0.37 12.66
C GLU A 25 -10.57 0.74 11.77
N TRP A 26 -9.81 -0.27 11.36
CA TRP A 26 -8.71 -0.07 10.40
C TRP A 26 -9.27 0.05 8.99
N ASN A 27 -9.08 1.22 8.41
CA ASN A 27 -9.43 1.53 7.04
C ASN A 27 -8.14 1.53 6.21
N PHE A 28 -8.10 0.67 5.20
CA PHE A 28 -6.96 0.56 4.30
C PHE A 28 -7.36 1.03 2.90
N ASN A 29 -6.50 1.84 2.28
CA ASN A 29 -6.71 2.33 0.93
C ASN A 29 -5.70 1.69 -0.03
N SER A 30 -6.17 0.78 -0.88
CA SER A 30 -5.34 0.15 -1.92
C SER A 30 -4.93 1.11 -3.03
N GLY A 31 -5.65 2.22 -3.23
CA GLY A 31 -5.25 3.29 -4.13
C GLY A 31 -4.01 4.03 -3.63
N ALA A 32 -3.97 4.34 -2.33
CA ALA A 32 -2.85 5.04 -1.71
C ALA A 32 -1.53 4.26 -1.81
N CYS A 33 -1.55 2.94 -1.62
CA CYS A 33 -0.33 2.13 -1.78
C CYS A 33 0.13 2.02 -3.24
N LEU A 34 -0.81 2.00 -4.20
CA LEU A 34 -0.48 1.99 -5.62
C LEU A 34 0.09 3.33 -6.08
N GLU A 35 -0.47 4.46 -5.64
CA GLU A 35 0.08 5.79 -5.92
C GLU A 35 1.48 5.95 -5.34
N GLU A 36 1.71 5.46 -4.13
CA GLU A 36 3.04 5.52 -3.49
C GLU A 36 4.07 4.65 -4.23
N PHE A 37 3.65 3.46 -4.68
CA PHE A 37 4.48 2.60 -5.53
C PHE A 37 4.82 3.28 -6.86
N LEU A 38 3.84 3.89 -7.54
CA LEU A 38 4.04 4.62 -8.80
C LEU A 38 4.83 5.92 -8.66
N ARG A 39 4.92 6.49 -7.47
CA ARG A 39 5.70 7.71 -7.20
C ARG A 39 7.17 7.40 -6.93
N MET A 40 7.50 6.20 -6.46
CA MET A 40 8.86 5.78 -6.13
C MET A 40 9.55 4.98 -7.25
N HIS A 41 8.81 4.55 -8.28
CA HIS A 41 9.29 3.79 -9.43
C HIS A 41 9.02 4.51 -10.75
#